data_AF-A0A2G3PV58-F1
#
_entry.id   AF-A0A2G3PV58-F1
#
_cell.length_a   1.000
_cell.length_b   1.000
_cell.length_c   1.000
_cell.angle_alpha   90.00
_cell.angle_beta   90.00
_cell.angle_gamma   90.00
#
_symmetry.space_group_name_H-M   'P 1'
#
loop_
_entity.id
_entity.type
_entity.pdbx_description
1 polymer ?
#
loop_
_entity_poly.entity_id
_entity_poly.type
_entity_poly.pdbx_seq_one_letter_code
_entity_poly.pdbx_strand_id
1 'polypeptide(L)'
;MSIEQLPLEIKKCFLRELEKLVSKYSPFSNYPDETIKIAISISDRVGDSAIDELDVDYLLEILDRLNQYSEQVVEYFIWHNKNLIGTVSLEKAKEQIEEINSNGFTMLENYVIYTNENNRQMKREIAERMLTDTYQIDRLFDKDELIEMWLNETSQEDTIRDLMKLGLEELLEQPPEEAYVRKDGTGIYYASIE
;
A
#
# COMPACT_ATOMS: atom_id res chain seq x y z
N MET A 1 4.22 -11.82 56.20
CA MET A 1 2.81 -11.71 55.74
C MET A 1 1.97 -12.63 56.58
N SER A 2 0.98 -12.12 57.32
CA SER A 2 -0.04 -13.02 57.88
C SER A 2 -0.96 -13.48 56.75
N ILE A 3 -1.48 -14.71 56.84
CA ILE A 3 -2.41 -15.29 55.86
C ILE A 3 -3.65 -14.38 55.66
N GLU A 4 -4.00 -13.59 56.67
CA GLU A 4 -5.13 -12.66 56.68
C GLU A 4 -4.92 -11.40 55.81
N GLN A 5 -3.67 -11.03 55.47
CA GLN A 5 -3.36 -9.87 54.63
C GLN A 5 -3.33 -10.21 53.13
N LEU A 6 -3.25 -11.51 52.80
CA LEU A 6 -3.10 -12.00 51.43
C LEU A 6 -4.30 -11.64 50.52
N PRO A 7 -5.57 -11.73 50.97
CA PRO A 7 -6.72 -11.31 50.16
C PRO A 7 -6.73 -9.81 49.85
N LEU A 8 -6.24 -8.98 50.78
CA LEU A 8 -6.17 -7.53 50.60
C LEU A 8 -5.14 -7.15 49.53
N GLU A 9 -3.97 -7.78 49.55
CA GLU A 9 -2.93 -7.55 48.55
C GLU A 9 -3.33 -8.07 47.17
N ILE A 10 -3.99 -9.24 47.08
CA ILE A 10 -4.57 -9.73 45.81
C ILE A 10 -5.58 -8.73 45.25
N LYS A 11 -6.49 -8.20 46.09
CA LYS A 11 -7.46 -7.19 45.66
C LYS A 11 -6.79 -5.93 45.12
N LYS A 12 -5.74 -5.43 45.78
CA LYS A 12 -4.98 -4.26 45.30
C LYS A 12 -4.30 -4.52 43.96
N CYS A 13 -3.67 -5.69 43.80
CA CYS A 13 -3.06 -6.08 42.53
C CYS A 13 -4.12 -6.16 41.42
N PHE A 14 -5.25 -6.80 41.67
CA PHE A 14 -6.35 -6.90 40.72
C PHE A 14 -6.90 -5.52 40.32
N LEU A 15 -7.15 -4.63 41.28
CA LEU A 15 -7.62 -3.27 41.00
C LEU A 15 -6.61 -2.48 40.17
N ARG A 16 -5.32 -2.59 40.47
CA ARG A 16 -4.26 -1.92 39.69
C ARG A 16 -4.20 -2.42 38.25
N GLU A 17 -4.35 -3.73 38.02
CA GLU A 17 -4.39 -4.27 36.66
C GLU A 17 -5.68 -3.85 35.92
N LEU A 18 -6.82 -3.80 36.62
CA LEU A 18 -8.05 -3.23 36.05
C LEU A 18 -7.91 -1.75 35.69
N GLU A 19 -7.31 -0.94 36.56
CA GLU A 19 -7.06 0.48 36.29
C GLU A 19 -6.18 0.66 35.05
N LYS A 20 -5.10 -0.12 34.93
CA LYS A 20 -4.27 -0.11 33.73
C LYS A 20 -5.06 -0.47 32.48
N LEU A 21 -5.91 -1.50 32.56
CA LEU A 21 -6.74 -1.93 31.43
C LEU A 21 -7.72 -0.83 31.03
N VAL A 22 -8.43 -0.23 31.99
CA VAL A 22 -9.36 0.88 31.72
C VAL A 22 -8.62 2.07 31.12
N SER A 23 -7.47 2.44 31.67
CA SER A 23 -6.66 3.54 31.14
C SER A 23 -6.16 3.27 29.72
N LYS A 24 -5.83 2.02 29.37
CA LYS A 24 -5.39 1.63 28.02
C LYS A 24 -6.47 1.93 26.98
N TYR A 25 -7.74 1.58 27.26
CA TYR A 25 -8.84 1.75 26.30
C TYR A 25 -9.61 3.07 26.43
N SER A 26 -9.38 3.84 27.50
CA SER A 26 -10.05 5.13 27.71
C SER A 26 -9.93 6.12 26.52
N PRO A 27 -8.81 6.20 25.77
CA PRO A 27 -8.71 7.16 24.67
C PRO A 27 -9.73 6.95 23.54
N PHE A 28 -10.21 5.73 23.34
CA PHE A 28 -11.23 5.44 22.32
C PHE A 28 -12.55 6.18 22.55
N SER A 29 -12.85 6.61 23.79
CA SER A 29 -14.06 7.39 24.07
C SER A 29 -14.08 8.76 23.39
N ASN A 30 -12.94 9.22 22.86
CA ASN A 30 -12.83 10.48 22.14
C ASN A 30 -13.23 10.38 20.66
N TYR A 31 -13.45 9.16 20.14
CA TYR A 31 -13.76 8.93 18.73
C TYR A 31 -15.16 8.33 18.58
N PRO A 32 -15.88 8.66 17.50
CA PRO A 32 -17.15 8.00 17.18
C PRO A 32 -16.97 6.49 16.94
N ASP A 33 -17.94 5.68 17.36
CA ASP A 33 -17.97 4.24 17.13
C ASP A 33 -17.75 3.86 15.65
N GLU A 34 -18.27 4.68 14.73
CA GLU A 34 -18.11 4.48 13.29
C GLU A 34 -16.65 4.64 12.84
N THR A 35 -15.94 5.65 13.36
CA THR A 35 -14.51 5.87 13.05
C THR A 35 -13.65 4.75 13.61
N ILE A 36 -13.99 4.23 14.80
CA ILE A 36 -13.31 3.06 15.40
C ILE A 36 -13.50 1.83 14.51
N LYS A 37 -14.71 1.58 14.01
CA LYS A 37 -14.97 0.49 13.07
C LYS A 37 -14.20 0.65 11.77
N ILE A 38 -14.08 1.87 11.24
CA ILE A 38 -13.26 2.15 10.05
C ILE A 38 -11.79 1.85 10.33
N ALA A 39 -11.25 2.30 11.47
CA ALA A 39 -9.85 2.03 11.84
C ALA A 39 -9.55 0.53 11.95
N ILE A 40 -10.44 -0.24 12.60
CA ILE A 40 -10.34 -1.70 12.66
C ILE A 40 -10.40 -2.29 11.25
N SER A 41 -11.33 -1.84 10.43
CA SER A 41 -11.50 -2.36 9.06
C SER A 41 -10.29 -2.06 8.17
N ILE A 42 -9.66 -0.88 8.31
CA ILE A 42 -8.39 -0.58 7.64
C ILE A 42 -7.34 -1.59 8.12
N SER A 43 -7.18 -1.71 9.44
CA SER A 43 -6.20 -2.61 10.04
C SER A 43 -6.34 -4.06 9.54
N ASP A 44 -7.57 -4.54 9.33
CA ASP A 44 -7.83 -5.88 8.80
C ASP A 44 -7.47 -6.03 7.32
N ARG A 45 -7.58 -4.96 6.53
CA ARG A 45 -7.34 -4.99 5.07
C ARG A 45 -5.89 -4.76 4.69
N VAL A 46 -5.16 -3.94 5.44
CA VAL A 46 -3.73 -3.64 5.17
C VAL A 46 -2.77 -4.27 6.16
N GLY A 47 -3.28 -4.77 7.29
CA GLY A 47 -2.49 -5.48 8.29
C GLY A 47 -2.26 -6.94 7.91
N ASP A 48 -1.18 -7.52 8.45
CA ASP A 48 -1.12 -8.98 8.51
C ASP A 48 -2.07 -9.39 9.62
N SER A 49 -2.86 -10.44 9.39
CA SER A 49 -3.74 -11.11 10.36
C SER A 49 -3.10 -11.50 11.71
N ALA A 50 -1.81 -11.18 11.94
CA ALA A 50 -1.04 -11.34 13.16
C ALA A 50 -1.21 -10.16 14.15
N ILE A 51 -2.39 -9.56 14.24
CA ILE A 51 -2.75 -8.68 15.36
C ILE A 51 -3.17 -9.59 16.53
N ASP A 52 -2.20 -10.34 17.07
CA ASP A 52 -2.44 -11.22 18.23
C ASP A 52 -2.67 -10.43 19.53
N GLU A 53 -2.47 -9.12 19.52
CA GLU A 53 -3.10 -8.17 20.44
C GLU A 53 -3.35 -6.90 19.64
N LEU A 54 -4.59 -6.38 19.59
CA LEU A 54 -4.85 -5.05 19.02
C LEU A 54 -3.94 -4.06 19.74
N ASP A 55 -2.85 -3.68 19.09
CA ASP A 55 -1.96 -2.63 19.58
C ASP A 55 -2.80 -1.36 19.59
N VAL A 56 -3.28 -1.03 20.79
CA VAL A 56 -4.17 0.10 21.02
C VAL A 56 -3.51 1.38 20.53
N ASP A 57 -2.18 1.47 20.68
CA ASP A 57 -1.43 2.64 20.23
C ASP A 57 -1.49 2.74 18.71
N TYR A 58 -1.35 1.62 17.99
CA TYR A 58 -1.50 1.58 16.54
C TYR A 58 -2.91 1.96 16.07
N LEU A 59 -3.96 1.45 16.70
CA LEU A 59 -5.34 1.84 16.37
C LEU A 59 -5.59 3.33 16.64
N LEU A 60 -5.02 3.87 17.72
CA LEU A 60 -5.11 5.30 18.04
C LEU A 60 -4.39 6.15 16.98
N GLU A 61 -3.23 5.69 16.48
CA GLU A 61 -2.57 6.35 15.35
C GLU A 61 -3.44 6.39 14.09
N ILE A 62 -4.11 5.28 13.76
CA ILE A 62 -5.04 5.23 12.61
C ILE A 62 -6.18 6.23 12.83
N LEU A 63 -6.75 6.25 14.03
CA LEU A 63 -7.84 7.16 14.41
C LEU A 63 -7.42 8.63 14.31
N ASP A 64 -6.22 8.98 14.77
CA ASP A 64 -5.68 10.33 14.67
C ASP A 64 -5.48 10.77 13.21
N ARG A 65 -5.07 9.84 12.34
CA ARG A 65 -4.94 10.12 10.90
C ARG A 65 -6.30 10.28 10.23
N LEU A 66 -7.29 9.47 10.61
CA LEU A 66 -8.66 9.56 10.08
C LEU A 66 -9.37 10.87 10.44
N ASN A 67 -8.92 11.57 11.48
CA ASN A 67 -9.42 12.92 11.78
C ASN A 67 -9.03 13.96 10.72
N GLN A 68 -7.99 13.71 9.92
CA GLN A 68 -7.41 14.67 8.98
C GLN A 68 -7.45 14.20 7.52
N TYR A 69 -7.42 12.89 7.30
CA TYR A 69 -7.33 12.29 5.96
C TYR A 69 -8.45 11.26 5.76
N SER A 70 -8.78 10.99 4.48
CA SER A 70 -9.79 10.00 4.13
C SER A 70 -9.30 8.57 4.40
N GLU A 71 -10.26 7.65 4.55
CA GLU A 71 -10.01 6.21 4.72
C GLU A 71 -8.99 5.68 3.69
N GLN A 72 -9.17 6.00 2.41
CA GLN A 72 -8.29 5.54 1.32
C GLN A 72 -6.84 6.03 1.47
N VAL A 73 -6.65 7.28 1.93
CA VAL A 73 -5.31 7.85 2.12
C VAL A 73 -4.61 7.18 3.29
N VAL A 74 -5.31 6.99 4.39
CA VAL A 74 -4.77 6.32 5.58
C VAL A 74 -4.43 4.86 5.27
N GLU A 75 -5.32 4.17 4.56
CA GLU A 75 -5.14 2.79 4.12
C GLU A 75 -3.89 2.64 3.23
N TYR A 76 -3.80 3.46 2.18
CA TYR A 76 -2.64 3.47 1.29
C TYR A 76 -1.34 3.81 2.03
N PHE A 77 -1.34 4.84 2.88
CA PHE A 77 -0.17 5.26 3.64
C PHE A 77 0.38 4.11 4.50
N ILE A 78 -0.51 3.42 5.22
CA ILE A 78 -0.15 2.31 6.08
C ILE A 78 0.42 1.16 5.26
N TRP A 79 -0.29 0.75 4.21
CA TRP A 79 0.15 -0.34 3.36
C TRP A 79 1.51 -0.03 2.71
N HIS A 80 1.68 1.16 2.15
CA HIS A 80 2.91 1.57 1.47
C HIS A 80 4.10 1.52 2.42
N ASN A 81 4.00 2.17 3.59
CA ASN A 81 5.10 2.28 4.54
C ASN A 81 5.45 0.96 5.24
N LYS A 82 4.57 -0.05 5.13
CA LYS A 82 4.82 -1.41 5.64
C LYS A 82 5.48 -2.29 4.58
N ASN A 83 5.02 -2.23 3.33
CA ASN A 83 5.33 -3.25 2.32
C ASN A 83 6.35 -2.79 1.27
N LEU A 84 6.49 -1.49 1.02
CA LEU A 84 7.40 -0.97 -0.01
C LEU A 84 8.70 -0.43 0.58
N ILE A 85 9.73 -0.41 -0.24
CA ILE A 85 11.02 0.19 0.11
C ILE A 85 10.86 1.72 0.08
N GLY A 86 11.13 2.36 1.22
CA GLY A 86 11.00 3.80 1.40
C GLY A 86 9.73 4.19 2.14
N THR A 87 9.69 5.42 2.65
CA THR A 87 8.52 5.95 3.38
C THR A 87 7.93 7.15 2.66
N VAL A 88 6.60 7.22 2.63
CA VAL A 88 5.84 8.36 2.13
C VAL A 88 5.19 9.11 3.29
N SER A 89 5.00 10.42 3.11
CA SER A 89 4.17 11.22 4.01
C SER A 89 2.67 11.04 3.68
N LEU A 90 1.78 11.48 4.56
CA LEU A 90 0.33 11.44 4.32
C LEU A 90 -0.08 12.37 3.18
N GLU A 91 0.60 13.50 2.99
CA GLU A 91 0.39 14.40 1.86
C GLU A 91 0.74 13.71 0.55
N LYS A 92 1.87 13.00 0.51
CA LYS A 92 2.27 12.28 -0.69
C LYS A 92 1.35 11.09 -0.98
N ALA A 93 0.95 10.36 0.06
CA ALA A 93 -0.08 9.32 -0.05
C ALA A 93 -1.40 9.87 -0.60
N LYS A 94 -1.79 11.09 -0.20
CA LYS A 94 -2.98 11.77 -0.73
C LYS A 94 -2.84 12.06 -2.22
N GLU A 95 -1.73 12.65 -2.66
CA GLU A 95 -1.46 12.89 -4.08
C GLU A 95 -1.55 11.59 -4.90
N GLN A 96 -0.94 10.52 -4.40
CA GLN A 96 -0.94 9.21 -5.06
C GLN A 96 -2.34 8.59 -5.15
N ILE A 97 -3.15 8.71 -4.09
CA ILE A 97 -4.55 8.28 -4.13
C ILE A 97 -5.36 9.12 -5.13
N GLU A 98 -5.12 10.42 -5.23
CA GLU A 98 -5.78 11.28 -6.23
C GLU A 98 -5.39 10.88 -7.66
N GLU A 99 -4.13 10.55 -7.91
CA GLU A 99 -3.66 10.00 -9.19
C GLU A 99 -4.31 8.66 -9.51
N ILE A 100 -4.30 7.70 -8.57
CA ILE A 100 -4.95 6.40 -8.75
C ILE A 100 -6.43 6.57 -9.05
N ASN A 101 -7.13 7.46 -8.35
CA ASN A 101 -8.56 7.70 -8.56
C ASN A 101 -8.86 8.41 -9.89
N SER A 102 -7.90 9.18 -10.43
CA SER A 102 -8.09 9.93 -11.68
C SER A 102 -7.68 9.12 -12.91
N ASN A 103 -6.55 8.43 -12.82
CA ASN A 103 -5.88 7.77 -13.95
C ASN A 103 -5.96 6.23 -13.88
N GLY A 104 -6.33 5.69 -12.72
CA GLY A 104 -6.33 4.24 -12.45
C GLY A 104 -5.01 3.72 -11.88
N PHE A 105 -3.95 4.52 -11.85
CA PHE A 105 -2.62 4.14 -11.37
C PHE A 105 -1.78 5.34 -10.92
N THR A 106 -0.68 5.06 -10.23
CA THR A 106 0.43 5.97 -9.92
C THR A 106 1.76 5.23 -10.13
N MET A 107 2.78 5.97 -10.55
CA MET A 107 4.13 5.45 -10.78
C MET A 107 5.08 5.98 -9.70
N LEU A 108 5.73 5.06 -9.02
CA LEU A 108 6.81 5.33 -8.08
C LEU A 108 8.16 5.07 -8.75
N GLU A 109 9.25 5.34 -8.03
CA GLU A 109 10.59 5.08 -8.56
C GLU A 109 10.75 3.62 -8.98
N ASN A 110 10.34 2.62 -8.20
CA ASN A 110 10.56 1.21 -8.56
C ASN A 110 9.27 0.39 -8.67
N TYR A 111 8.12 1.03 -8.51
CA TYR A 111 6.83 0.34 -8.42
C TYR A 111 5.76 1.05 -9.22
N VAL A 112 4.83 0.29 -9.77
CA VAL A 112 3.54 0.79 -10.24
C VAL A 112 2.48 0.32 -9.26
N ILE A 113 1.59 1.22 -8.86
CA ILE A 113 0.43 0.89 -8.02
C ILE A 113 -0.81 1.27 -8.79
N TYR A 114 -1.76 0.35 -8.92
CA TYR A 114 -2.87 0.51 -9.85
C TYR A 114 -4.11 -0.26 -9.43
N THR A 115 -5.23 0.12 -10.03
CA THR A 115 -6.52 -0.58 -9.93
C THR A 115 -6.68 -1.53 -11.11
N ASN A 116 -7.55 -2.54 -11.01
CA ASN A 116 -7.77 -3.49 -12.11
C ASN A 116 -8.40 -2.87 -13.39
N GLU A 117 -8.68 -1.57 -13.40
CA GLU A 117 -9.34 -0.87 -14.49
C GLU A 117 -8.36 -0.12 -15.39
N ASN A 118 -8.49 -0.29 -16.71
CA ASN A 118 -7.87 0.53 -17.76
C ASN A 118 -6.32 0.68 -17.73
N ASN A 119 -5.62 -0.44 -17.89
CA ASN A 119 -4.14 -0.50 -17.92
C ASN A 119 -3.47 0.13 -19.16
N ARG A 120 -4.20 0.71 -20.12
CA ARG A 120 -3.59 1.12 -21.41
C ARG A 120 -2.60 2.26 -21.26
N GLN A 121 -3.00 3.31 -20.53
CA GLN A 121 -2.11 4.46 -20.29
C GLN A 121 -0.93 4.04 -19.42
N MET A 122 -1.18 3.29 -18.36
CA MET A 122 -0.15 2.72 -17.49
C MET A 122 0.88 1.91 -18.28
N LYS A 123 0.45 0.96 -19.12
CA LYS A 123 1.34 0.16 -19.96
C LYS A 123 2.19 1.01 -20.89
N ARG A 124 1.60 2.09 -21.42
CA ARG A 124 2.33 3.02 -22.27
C ARG A 124 3.43 3.73 -21.49
N GLU A 125 3.13 4.25 -20.30
CA GLU A 125 4.11 4.93 -19.44
C GLU A 125 5.22 3.96 -18.98
N ILE A 126 4.87 2.71 -18.66
CA ILE A 126 5.85 1.65 -18.35
C ILE A 126 6.77 1.41 -19.56
N ALA A 127 6.20 1.22 -20.76
CA ALA A 127 6.98 1.00 -21.98
C ALA A 127 7.89 2.19 -22.32
N GLU A 128 7.37 3.42 -22.22
CA GLU A 128 8.14 4.65 -22.42
C GLU A 128 9.32 4.71 -21.44
N ARG A 129 9.08 4.40 -20.16
CA ARG A 129 10.12 4.39 -19.13
C ARG A 129 11.18 3.32 -19.36
N MET A 130 10.79 2.09 -19.72
CA MET A 130 11.72 1.00 -20.03
C MET A 130 12.67 1.37 -21.19
N LEU A 131 12.18 2.10 -22.19
CA LEU A 131 13.02 2.58 -23.31
C LEU A 131 13.95 3.75 -22.95
N THR A 132 13.90 4.26 -21.71
CA THR A 132 14.85 5.28 -21.21
C THR A 132 15.92 4.69 -20.30
N ASP A 133 15.80 3.43 -19.90
CA ASP A 133 16.73 2.75 -19.02
C ASP A 133 17.55 1.72 -19.79
N THR A 134 18.88 1.87 -19.77
CA THR A 134 19.80 0.96 -20.47
C THR A 134 19.65 -0.50 -20.02
N TYR A 135 19.42 -0.74 -18.72
CA TYR A 135 19.23 -2.10 -18.21
C TYR A 135 17.98 -2.74 -18.83
N GLN A 136 16.91 -1.97 -18.90
CA GLN A 136 15.64 -2.40 -19.49
C GLN A 136 15.76 -2.61 -21.00
N ILE A 137 16.51 -1.77 -21.71
CA ILE A 137 16.78 -1.95 -23.15
C ILE A 137 17.55 -3.24 -23.40
N ASP A 138 18.63 -3.48 -22.65
CA ASP A 138 19.43 -4.71 -22.77
C ASP A 138 18.62 -5.98 -22.41
N ARG A 139 17.59 -5.83 -21.58
CA ARG A 139 16.64 -6.90 -21.23
C ARG A 139 15.62 -7.16 -22.34
N LEU A 140 15.05 -6.10 -22.90
CA LEU A 140 13.96 -6.18 -23.88
C LEU A 140 14.43 -6.59 -25.28
N PHE A 141 15.66 -6.24 -25.64
CA PHE A 141 16.18 -6.42 -26.99
C PHE A 141 17.57 -7.04 -26.96
N ASP A 142 17.77 -8.07 -27.77
CA ASP A 142 19.12 -8.53 -28.05
C ASP A 142 19.86 -7.59 -29.02
N LYS A 143 21.16 -7.82 -29.19
CA LYS A 143 22.00 -6.97 -30.05
C LYS A 143 21.58 -7.02 -31.52
N ASP A 144 21.10 -8.17 -31.97
CA ASP A 144 20.73 -8.36 -33.37
C ASP A 144 19.41 -7.63 -33.65
N GLU A 145 18.43 -7.70 -32.74
CA GLU A 145 17.18 -6.93 -32.77
C GLU A 145 17.44 -5.42 -32.80
N LEU A 146 18.33 -4.91 -31.94
CA LEU A 146 18.70 -3.49 -31.95
C LEU A 146 19.34 -3.07 -33.28
N ILE A 147 20.18 -3.92 -33.88
CA ILE A 147 20.77 -3.67 -35.20
C ILE A 147 19.68 -3.64 -36.27
N GLU A 148 18.73 -4.59 -36.25
CA GLU A 148 17.61 -4.62 -37.19
C GLU A 148 16.71 -3.38 -37.06
N MET A 149 16.36 -2.98 -35.84
CA MET A 149 15.59 -1.77 -35.58
C MET A 149 16.29 -0.53 -36.14
N TRP A 150 17.61 -0.44 -35.95
CA TRP A 150 18.40 0.67 -36.49
C TRP A 150 18.45 0.67 -38.02
N LEU A 151 18.68 -0.49 -38.65
CA LEU A 151 18.69 -0.63 -40.12
C LEU A 151 17.33 -0.31 -40.74
N ASN A 152 16.24 -0.62 -40.04
CA ASN A 152 14.87 -0.38 -40.48
C ASN A 152 14.32 1.00 -40.10
N GLU A 153 15.14 1.88 -39.50
CA GLU A 153 14.72 3.19 -38.99
C GLU A 153 13.47 3.12 -38.09
N THR A 154 13.40 2.06 -37.27
CA THR A 154 12.25 1.83 -36.37
C THR A 154 12.17 2.95 -35.34
N SER A 155 11.02 3.61 -35.26
CA SER A 155 10.83 4.72 -34.32
C SER A 155 10.55 4.21 -32.91
N GLN A 156 10.87 5.02 -31.89
CA GLN A 156 10.52 4.71 -30.50
C GLN A 156 9.00 4.48 -30.32
N GLU A 157 8.17 5.20 -31.07
CA GLU A 157 6.71 5.04 -31.04
C GLU A 157 6.26 3.68 -31.60
N ASP A 158 6.94 3.17 -32.62
CA ASP A 158 6.66 1.83 -33.16
C ASP A 158 7.03 0.76 -32.13
N THR A 159 8.17 0.90 -31.47
CA THR A 159 8.58 0.03 -30.35
C THR A 159 7.57 0.05 -29.20
N ILE A 160 7.14 1.24 -28.76
CA ILE A 160 6.10 1.40 -27.72
C ILE A 160 4.81 0.70 -28.14
N ARG A 161 4.41 0.85 -29.41
CA ARG A 161 3.21 0.19 -29.94
C ARG A 161 3.32 -1.33 -29.89
N ASP A 162 4.50 -1.88 -30.13
CA ASP A 162 4.75 -3.32 -30.05
C ASP A 162 4.75 -3.81 -28.59
N LEU A 163 5.43 -3.11 -27.68
CA LEU A 163 5.40 -3.40 -26.24
C LEU A 163 3.99 -3.33 -25.65
N MET A 164 3.16 -2.38 -26.11
CA MET A 164 1.77 -2.27 -25.67
C MET A 164 0.90 -3.48 -26.07
N LYS A 165 1.33 -4.34 -27.00
CA LYS A 165 0.60 -5.57 -27.37
C LYS A 165 0.84 -6.71 -26.37
N LEU A 166 1.94 -6.67 -25.62
CA LEU A 166 2.30 -7.68 -24.62
C LEU A 166 1.28 -7.73 -23.48
N GLY A 167 1.21 -8.83 -22.73
CA GLY A 167 0.51 -8.84 -21.44
C GLY A 167 1.13 -7.85 -20.45
N LEU A 168 0.39 -7.43 -19.40
CA LEU A 168 1.02 -6.62 -18.33
C LEU A 168 2.07 -7.42 -17.57
N GLU A 169 1.77 -8.68 -17.27
CA GLU A 169 2.71 -9.63 -16.65
C GLU A 169 3.94 -9.88 -17.52
N GLU A 170 3.76 -9.96 -18.84
CA GLU A 170 4.86 -10.13 -19.80
C GLU A 170 5.72 -8.87 -19.88
N LEU A 171 5.10 -7.68 -19.90
CA LEU A 171 5.81 -6.41 -19.91
C LEU A 171 6.64 -6.20 -18.63
N LEU A 172 6.10 -6.60 -17.49
CA LEU A 172 6.73 -6.44 -16.18
C LEU A 172 7.63 -7.62 -15.78
N GLU A 173 7.55 -8.75 -16.48
CA GLU A 173 8.15 -10.06 -16.14
C GLU A 173 7.79 -10.60 -14.75
N GLN A 174 6.85 -9.95 -14.06
CA GLN A 174 6.38 -10.33 -12.74
C GLN A 174 4.86 -10.31 -12.72
N PRO A 175 4.24 -11.31 -12.07
CA PRO A 175 2.82 -11.26 -11.83
C PRO A 175 2.54 -10.09 -10.87
N PRO A 176 1.46 -9.33 -11.09
CA PRO A 176 1.09 -8.30 -10.15
C PRO A 176 0.63 -8.91 -8.83
N GLU A 177 0.97 -8.25 -7.75
CA GLU A 177 0.58 -8.63 -6.40
C GLU A 177 -0.61 -7.81 -5.94
N GLU A 178 -1.57 -8.46 -5.28
CA GLU A 178 -2.67 -7.75 -4.63
C GLU A 178 -2.15 -7.08 -3.36
N ALA A 179 -2.28 -5.75 -3.30
CA ALA A 179 -1.89 -4.95 -2.15
C ALA A 179 -2.94 -5.07 -1.04
N TYR A 180 -4.18 -4.69 -1.36
CA TYR A 180 -5.35 -4.76 -0.51
C TYR A 180 -6.60 -4.49 -1.35
N VAL A 181 -7.78 -4.78 -0.78
CA VAL A 181 -9.07 -4.48 -1.40
C VAL A 181 -9.71 -3.30 -0.66
N ARG A 182 -10.08 -2.25 -1.39
CA ARG A 182 -10.80 -1.10 -0.81
C ARG A 182 -12.18 -1.50 -0.31
N LYS A 183 -12.78 -0.68 0.55
CA LYS A 183 -14.14 -0.86 1.07
C LYS A 183 -15.23 -1.02 -0.01
N ASP A 184 -15.04 -0.39 -1.17
CA ASP A 184 -15.96 -0.48 -2.31
C ASP A 184 -15.77 -1.76 -3.18
N GLY A 185 -14.82 -2.62 -2.81
CA GLY A 185 -14.47 -3.84 -3.55
C GLY A 185 -13.41 -3.64 -4.63
N THR A 186 -12.89 -2.42 -4.81
CA THR A 186 -11.82 -2.15 -5.78
C THR A 186 -10.51 -2.75 -5.27
N GLY A 187 -9.96 -3.72 -6.00
CA GLY A 187 -8.64 -4.25 -5.73
C GLY A 187 -7.54 -3.26 -6.10
N ILE A 188 -6.60 -3.06 -5.18
CA ILE A 188 -5.35 -2.33 -5.42
C ILE A 188 -4.26 -3.35 -5.63
N TYR A 189 -3.49 -3.16 -6.69
CA TYR A 189 -2.40 -4.03 -7.10
C TYR A 189 -1.13 -3.23 -7.21
N TYR A 190 -0.01 -3.91 -7.08
CA TYR A 190 1.30 -3.33 -7.29
C TYR A 190 2.23 -4.30 -8.00
N ALA A 191 3.23 -3.75 -8.68
CA ALA A 191 4.27 -4.54 -9.33
C ALA A 191 5.57 -3.73 -9.36
N SER A 192 6.71 -4.45 -9.32
CA SER A 192 8.01 -3.84 -9.53
C SER A 192 8.23 -3.49 -11.00
N ILE A 193 8.98 -2.42 -11.25
CA ILE A 193 9.38 -1.95 -12.58
C ILE A 193 10.91 -1.80 -12.68
N GLU A 194 11.64 -2.54 -11.84
CA GLU A 194 13.11 -2.59 -11.86
C GLU A 194 13.67 -3.24 -13.11
#